data_AF-A0A356EHG0-F1
#
_entry.id   AF-A0A356EHG0-F1
#
_cell.length_a   1.000
_cell.length_b   1.000
_cell.length_c   1.000
_cell.angle_alpha   90.00
_cell.angle_beta   90.00
_cell.angle_gamma   90.00
#
_symmetry.space_group_name_H-M   'P 1'
#
loop_
_entity.id
_entity.type
_entity.pdbx_description
1 polymer ?
#
loop_
_entity_poly.entity_id
_entity_poly.type
_entity_poly.pdbx_seq_one_letter_code
_entity_poly.pdbx_strand_id
1 'polypeptide(L)'
;MTINGEEATLQAKIGPADFSSFTDGAAINTIEGWAAVIQDETFTVDIQSADNAGNIGITSASFTKDIVGPTVASVVFVDDSLTVAGPSSLVTITFSEPVTGFTIADLAVDNGTLSTFAGSGATYTVTFTASANTEAASNGFQVGSAYIDAAGNSGSVGSAAYSIDTKAPTVTSVLFDDSNLNVAGPSSLVTIIFSQDVTGFTVGDISAPNGALSAFSGSGATYTVTFTASANTEAASNSFQVGSAYIDAAGNSGSVGSSTYSVDTKTPSVASIVFTDNSLNVAGPSSLVTITFSEPVTGFTVGDISAPNGALSAFSGSGASYTVTFTATANTEAASNSFQVGSDYSDAVGNSGNANSTTYSIDTVAPTVASIVFADDSLTVAGPSSLVTITFSEPVTGLAVGDLTAPNGTLSAFDGTGTTYTVTFTATANTEAASNSFQVGSGYIDAAGNNGSVDSAAYSIETKAPTVASLVFADNSLNVAGPSSL
;
A
#
# COMPACT_ATOMS: atom_id res chain seq x y z
N MET A 1 96.88 -0.11 51.51
CA MET A 1 97.12 -0.95 50.31
C MET A 1 98.63 -1.00 50.10
N THR A 2 99.17 -2.12 49.66
CA THR A 2 100.58 -2.17 49.23
C THR A 2 100.66 -1.91 47.73
N ILE A 3 101.27 -0.79 47.33
CA ILE A 3 101.57 -0.51 45.92
C ILE A 3 103.05 -0.82 45.74
N ASN A 4 103.37 -1.77 44.86
CA ASN A 4 104.74 -2.28 44.67
C ASN A 4 105.41 -2.85 45.94
N GLY A 5 104.62 -3.33 46.91
CA GLY A 5 105.13 -3.97 48.12
C GLY A 5 105.35 -3.04 49.34
N GLU A 6 105.06 -1.74 49.22
CA GLU A 6 105.15 -0.78 50.33
C GLU A 6 103.77 -0.21 50.70
N GLU A 7 103.56 0.10 51.99
CA GLU A 7 102.34 0.80 52.43
C GLU A 7 102.27 2.18 51.78
N ALA A 8 101.22 2.40 51.00
CA ALA A 8 100.96 3.69 50.33
C ALA A 8 99.72 4.35 50.92
N THR A 9 99.76 5.69 51.00
CA THR A 9 98.59 6.51 51.28
C THR A 9 97.89 6.87 49.97
N LEU A 10 96.56 6.79 49.95
CA LEU A 10 95.73 7.14 48.80
C LEU A 10 94.92 8.39 49.12
N GLN A 11 94.98 9.35 48.21
CA GLN A 11 94.11 10.53 48.23
C GLN A 11 93.38 10.65 46.90
N ALA A 12 92.16 11.16 46.92
CA ALA A 12 91.39 11.40 45.72
C ALA A 12 90.65 12.75 45.79
N LYS A 13 90.33 13.30 44.63
CA LYS A 13 89.48 14.49 44.49
C LYS A 13 88.66 14.44 43.21
N ILE A 14 87.56 15.18 43.19
CA ILE A 14 86.76 15.43 41.99
C ILE A 14 86.86 16.90 41.61
N GLY A 15 87.25 17.17 40.35
CA GLY A 15 87.35 18.52 39.82
C GLY A 15 88.30 19.43 40.61
N PRO A 16 87.87 20.65 41.00
CA PRO A 16 88.76 21.65 41.63
C PRO A 16 88.95 21.44 43.15
N ALA A 17 88.42 20.38 43.75
CA ALA A 17 88.56 20.12 45.19
C ALA A 17 90.02 19.84 45.61
N ASP A 18 90.28 19.87 46.92
CA ASP A 18 91.57 19.44 47.48
C ASP A 18 91.64 17.92 47.62
N PHE A 19 92.84 17.35 47.52
CA PHE A 19 93.07 15.92 47.75
C PHE A 19 92.76 15.55 49.21
N SER A 20 91.91 14.54 49.40
CA SER A 20 91.58 14.00 50.73
C SER A 20 91.79 12.49 50.78
N SER A 21 92.01 11.94 51.97
CA SER A 21 92.25 10.50 52.15
C SER A 21 91.05 9.67 51.65
N PHE A 22 91.34 8.63 50.87
CA PHE A 22 90.33 7.73 50.30
C PHE A 22 90.75 6.26 50.49
N THR A 23 89.76 5.38 50.59
CA THR A 23 89.97 3.92 50.72
C THR A 23 89.78 3.25 49.38
N ASP A 24 90.75 2.48 48.91
CA ASP A 24 90.62 1.69 47.68
C ASP A 24 89.35 0.82 47.69
N GLY A 25 88.61 0.85 46.58
CA GLY A 25 87.30 0.21 46.44
C GLY A 25 86.12 0.97 47.09
N ALA A 26 86.32 2.14 47.71
CA ALA A 26 85.21 2.95 48.21
C ALA A 26 84.37 3.56 47.07
N ALA A 27 83.10 3.81 47.35
CA ALA A 27 82.17 4.40 46.38
C ALA A 27 82.62 5.82 46.02
N ILE A 28 82.48 6.19 44.74
CA ILE A 28 82.90 7.50 44.20
C ILE A 28 82.23 8.69 44.92
N ASN A 29 81.05 8.47 45.48
CA ASN A 29 80.32 9.47 46.27
C ASN A 29 80.94 9.80 47.63
N THR A 30 82.02 9.12 48.02
CA THR A 30 82.79 9.39 49.23
C THR A 30 84.02 10.28 48.99
N ILE A 31 84.33 10.60 47.72
CA ILE A 31 85.48 11.41 47.35
C ILE A 31 85.16 12.91 47.51
N GLU A 32 86.13 13.68 48.01
CA GLU A 32 86.01 15.13 48.14
C GLU A 32 85.71 15.80 46.80
N GLY A 33 84.74 16.71 46.79
CA GLY A 33 84.22 17.34 45.57
C GLY A 33 82.96 16.68 44.99
N TRP A 34 82.53 15.51 45.48
CA TRP A 34 81.28 14.86 45.00
C TRP A 34 80.04 15.75 45.13
N ALA A 35 79.93 16.55 46.18
CA ALA A 35 78.80 17.46 46.40
C ALA A 35 78.67 18.56 45.32
N ALA A 36 79.75 18.85 44.58
CA ALA A 36 79.75 19.82 43.48
C ALA A 36 79.37 19.18 42.12
N VAL A 37 79.22 17.86 42.08
CA VAL A 37 78.80 17.11 40.89
C VAL A 37 77.28 17.19 40.80
N ILE A 38 76.73 18.29 40.29
CA ILE A 38 75.29 18.61 40.34
C ILE A 38 74.62 18.76 38.96
N GLN A 39 75.34 18.45 37.89
CA GLN A 39 74.89 18.65 36.50
C GLN A 39 75.31 17.47 35.62
N ASP A 40 74.67 17.38 34.46
CA ASP A 40 74.90 16.32 33.47
C ASP A 40 76.14 16.60 32.64
N GLU A 41 77.29 16.13 33.14
CA GLU A 41 78.57 16.32 32.48
C GLU A 41 79.54 15.17 32.79
N THR A 42 80.67 15.16 32.09
CA THR A 42 81.81 14.29 32.39
C THR A 42 82.70 14.96 33.44
N PHE A 43 82.92 14.28 34.55
CA PHE A 43 83.80 14.69 35.63
C PHE A 43 85.06 13.81 35.66
N THR A 44 86.17 14.37 36.12
CA THR A 44 87.42 13.65 36.35
C THR A 44 87.68 13.44 37.83
N VAL A 45 88.06 12.22 38.19
CA VAL A 45 88.61 11.86 39.50
C VAL A 45 90.12 11.75 39.34
N ASP A 46 90.85 12.57 40.11
CA ASP A 46 92.29 12.43 40.23
C ASP A 46 92.61 11.61 41.47
N ILE A 47 93.45 10.58 41.32
CA ILE A 47 93.90 9.70 42.39
C ILE A 47 95.41 9.92 42.57
N GLN A 48 95.79 10.29 43.78
CA GLN A 48 97.16 10.50 44.20
C GLN A 48 97.60 9.38 45.14
N SER A 49 98.73 8.75 44.87
CA SER A 49 99.39 7.81 45.78
C SER A 49 100.71 8.40 46.27
N ALA A 50 100.99 8.21 47.56
CA ALA A 50 102.29 8.55 48.13
C ALA A 50 102.88 7.34 48.87
N ASP A 51 104.13 7.00 48.55
CA ASP A 51 104.90 5.98 49.28
C ASP A 51 105.46 6.53 50.60
N ASN A 52 106.06 5.66 51.41
CA ASN A 52 106.59 6.05 52.73
C ASN A 52 107.82 6.98 52.64
N ALA A 53 108.41 7.12 51.44
CA ALA A 53 109.49 8.07 51.13
C ALA A 53 108.97 9.43 50.63
N GLY A 54 107.65 9.57 50.43
CA GLY A 54 107.00 10.80 49.98
C GLY A 54 106.99 10.98 48.46
N ASN A 55 107.32 9.95 47.66
CA ASN A 55 107.19 10.02 46.21
C ASN A 55 105.70 9.97 45.83
N ILE A 56 105.29 10.88 44.95
CA ILE A 56 103.89 11.07 44.56
C ILE A 56 103.66 10.60 43.13
N GLY A 57 102.69 9.70 42.94
CA GLY A 57 102.11 9.37 41.64
C GLY A 57 100.69 9.91 41.54
N ILE A 58 100.29 10.38 40.35
CA ILE A 58 98.91 10.80 40.07
C ILE A 58 98.41 10.05 38.82
N THR A 59 97.21 9.52 38.91
CA THR A 59 96.46 8.99 37.77
C THR A 59 95.06 9.58 37.78
N SER A 60 94.39 9.63 36.62
CA SER A 60 93.04 10.19 36.51
C SER A 60 92.12 9.19 35.83
N ALA A 61 90.86 9.19 36.27
CA ALA A 61 89.76 8.51 35.62
C ALA A 61 88.64 9.52 35.33
N SER A 62 87.75 9.21 34.40
CA SER A 62 86.55 10.02 34.14
C SER A 62 85.29 9.21 34.39
N PHE A 63 84.23 9.91 34.78
CA PHE A 63 82.89 9.37 34.90
C PHE A 63 81.88 10.42 34.42
N THR A 64 80.77 9.98 33.85
CA THR A 64 79.64 10.86 33.52
C THR A 64 78.63 10.80 34.64
N LYS A 65 78.09 11.96 35.03
CA LYS A 65 76.88 12.01 35.84
C LYS A 65 75.72 12.38 34.93
N ASP A 66 74.61 11.70 35.13
CA ASP A 66 73.36 11.92 34.45
C ASP A 66 72.26 11.90 35.52
N ILE A 67 71.57 13.02 35.68
CA ILE A 67 70.51 13.28 36.67
C ILE A 67 69.20 13.73 36.02
N VAL A 68 69.17 13.97 34.71
CA VAL A 68 67.96 14.38 34.01
C VAL A 68 67.27 13.14 33.49
N GLY A 69 66.06 12.88 34.01
CA GLY A 69 65.25 11.78 33.52
C GLY A 69 64.69 12.03 32.11
N PRO A 70 64.40 10.95 31.37
CA PRO A 70 63.87 11.03 30.03
C PRO A 70 62.47 11.69 30.02
N THR A 71 62.20 12.49 28.99
CA THR A 71 60.90 13.16 28.80
C THR A 71 60.17 12.63 27.57
N VAL A 72 58.84 12.70 27.58
CA VAL A 72 58.03 12.44 26.39
C VAL A 72 58.14 13.65 25.46
N ALA A 73 58.95 13.52 24.41
CA ALA A 73 59.16 14.59 23.44
C ALA A 73 57.92 14.82 22.55
N SER A 74 57.24 13.74 22.15
CA SER A 74 55.98 13.84 21.39
C SER A 74 55.15 12.55 21.45
N VAL A 75 53.83 12.72 21.34
CA VAL A 75 52.87 11.65 21.05
C VAL A 75 52.06 12.08 19.83
N VAL A 76 52.19 11.37 18.71
CA VAL A 76 51.62 11.76 17.42
C VAL A 76 50.76 10.64 16.87
N PHE A 77 49.50 10.95 16.59
CA PHE A 77 48.57 10.07 15.89
C PHE A 77 48.73 10.27 14.37
N VAL A 78 48.61 9.20 13.59
CA VAL A 78 48.44 9.33 12.13
C VAL A 78 47.11 10.00 11.79
N ASP A 79 46.07 9.67 12.57
CA ASP A 79 44.75 10.29 12.56
C ASP A 79 44.29 10.51 14.02
N ASP A 80 44.04 11.76 14.40
CA ASP A 80 43.53 12.17 15.71
C ASP A 80 42.01 12.46 15.72
N SER A 81 41.31 12.16 14.61
CA SER A 81 39.87 12.32 14.45
C SER A 81 39.24 11.01 13.94
N LEU A 82 39.00 10.08 14.86
CA LEU A 82 38.60 8.72 14.53
C LEU A 82 37.10 8.65 14.20
N THR A 83 36.76 7.97 13.10
CA THR A 83 35.38 7.84 12.59
C THR A 83 34.97 6.37 12.40
N VAL A 84 33.73 6.09 11.99
CA VAL A 84 33.31 4.74 11.60
C VAL A 84 34.16 4.18 10.46
N ALA A 85 34.55 5.02 9.48
CA ALA A 85 35.36 4.60 8.33
C ALA A 85 36.85 4.44 8.68
N GLY A 86 37.33 5.17 9.68
CA GLY A 86 38.71 5.11 10.20
C GLY A 86 38.74 5.02 11.72
N PRO A 87 38.41 3.85 12.31
CA PRO A 87 38.32 3.72 13.77
C PRO A 87 39.68 3.48 14.45
N SER A 88 40.76 3.34 13.69
CA SER A 88 42.09 3.01 14.19
C SER A 88 43.15 3.98 13.67
N SER A 89 44.13 4.28 14.51
CA SER A 89 45.25 5.17 14.21
C SER A 89 46.54 4.63 14.82
N LEU A 90 47.63 4.73 14.06
CA LEU A 90 48.96 4.43 14.57
C LEU A 90 49.44 5.63 15.39
N VAL A 91 49.84 5.38 16.63
CA VAL A 91 50.38 6.39 17.55
C VAL A 91 51.88 6.19 17.67
N THR A 92 52.66 7.25 17.44
CA THR A 92 54.12 7.27 17.62
C THR A 92 54.47 8.07 18.86
N ILE A 93 55.20 7.45 19.78
CA ILE A 93 55.71 8.06 21.01
C ILE A 93 57.22 8.21 20.85
N THR A 94 57.71 9.42 21.07
CA THR A 94 59.14 9.75 21.01
C THR A 94 59.57 10.32 22.34
N PHE A 95 60.68 9.81 22.87
CA PHE A 95 61.32 10.29 24.09
C PHE A 95 62.51 11.20 23.76
N SER A 96 62.97 12.01 24.73
CA SER A 96 64.16 12.84 24.59
C SER A 96 65.45 12.02 24.39
N GLU A 97 65.45 10.76 24.83
CA GLU A 97 66.59 9.84 24.77
C GLU A 97 66.13 8.37 24.86
N PRO A 98 67.02 7.38 24.66
CA PRO A 98 66.66 5.97 24.80
C PRO A 98 66.20 5.58 26.20
N VAL A 99 65.06 4.88 26.29
CA VAL A 99 64.49 4.40 27.56
C VAL A 99 64.47 2.88 27.65
N THR A 100 64.40 2.37 28.88
CA THR A 100 64.18 0.96 29.20
C THR A 100 63.00 0.83 30.17
N GLY A 101 62.37 -0.35 30.19
CA GLY A 101 61.20 -0.60 31.04
C GLY A 101 59.88 -0.03 30.51
N PHE A 102 59.88 0.70 29.39
CA PHE A 102 58.65 1.20 28.76
C PHE A 102 57.88 0.09 28.05
N THR A 103 56.63 -0.10 28.43
CA THR A 103 55.73 -1.14 27.93
C THR A 103 54.33 -0.59 27.65
N ILE A 104 53.48 -1.39 27.01
CA ILE A 104 52.07 -1.00 26.79
C ILE A 104 51.29 -0.76 28.11
N ALA A 105 51.74 -1.31 29.24
CA ALA A 105 51.11 -1.10 30.54
C ALA A 105 51.34 0.32 31.08
N ASP A 106 52.32 1.05 30.53
CA ASP A 106 52.60 2.45 30.85
C ASP A 106 51.71 3.40 30.06
N LEU A 107 50.79 2.88 29.23
CA LEU A 107 49.88 3.66 28.42
C LEU A 107 48.46 3.54 28.95
N ALA A 108 47.74 4.66 28.97
CA ALA A 108 46.31 4.70 29.25
C ALA A 108 45.58 5.54 28.19
N VAL A 109 44.41 5.08 27.77
CA VAL A 109 43.56 5.75 26.79
C VAL A 109 42.10 5.75 27.23
N ASP A 110 41.40 6.84 26.94
CA ASP A 110 39.95 6.89 27.04
C ASP A 110 39.29 6.24 25.82
N ASN A 111 38.09 5.67 25.98
CA ASN A 111 37.21 5.31 24.87
C ASN A 111 37.84 4.50 23.72
N GLY A 112 38.77 3.60 24.04
CA GLY A 112 39.39 2.75 23.04
C GLY A 112 40.32 1.69 23.63
N THR A 113 41.05 1.02 22.75
CA THR A 113 41.99 -0.04 23.10
C THR A 113 43.33 0.16 22.41
N LEU A 114 44.39 -0.36 23.02
CA LEU A 114 45.75 -0.32 22.49
C LEU A 114 46.19 -1.72 22.07
N SER A 115 46.87 -1.81 20.93
CA SER A 115 47.42 -3.06 20.41
C SER A 115 48.70 -2.82 19.61
N THR A 116 49.35 -3.92 19.17
CA THR A 116 50.54 -3.89 18.30
C THR A 116 51.66 -2.96 18.79
N PHE A 117 51.94 -2.98 20.10
CA PHE A 117 53.02 -2.19 20.69
C PHE A 117 54.38 -2.68 20.17
N ALA A 118 55.18 -1.78 19.61
CA ALA A 118 56.49 -2.10 19.04
C ALA A 118 57.43 -0.89 19.13
N GLY A 119 58.74 -1.13 19.08
CA GLY A 119 59.76 -0.09 19.11
C GLY A 119 60.84 -0.36 20.15
N SER A 120 61.83 0.51 20.20
CA SER A 120 62.96 0.43 21.13
C SER A 120 63.73 1.75 21.18
N GLY A 121 64.55 1.90 22.22
CA GLY A 121 65.35 3.10 22.41
C GLY A 121 64.45 4.31 22.68
N ALA A 122 64.50 5.31 21.81
CA ALA A 122 63.78 6.57 22.02
C ALA A 122 62.42 6.63 21.27
N THR A 123 62.02 5.59 20.55
CA THR A 123 60.81 5.65 19.70
C THR A 123 60.01 4.36 19.76
N TYR A 124 58.72 4.51 20.01
CA TYR A 124 57.74 3.44 20.12
C TYR A 124 56.50 3.76 19.31
N THR A 125 55.81 2.71 18.90
CA THR A 125 54.56 2.79 18.17
C THR A 125 53.54 1.86 18.82
N VAL A 126 52.27 2.26 18.79
CA VAL A 126 51.13 1.47 19.26
C VAL A 126 49.94 1.78 18.37
N THR A 127 49.09 0.80 18.08
CA THR A 127 47.83 1.05 17.38
C THR A 127 46.75 1.35 18.41
N PHE A 128 46.14 2.53 18.29
CA PHE A 128 44.92 2.89 19.00
C PHE A 128 43.70 2.53 18.14
N THR A 129 42.69 1.93 18.75
CA THR A 129 41.39 1.67 18.12
C THR A 129 40.29 2.21 19.01
N ALA A 130 39.52 3.16 18.49
CA ALA A 130 38.38 3.77 19.17
C ALA A 130 37.25 2.75 19.42
N SER A 131 36.55 2.91 20.54
CA SER A 131 35.32 2.17 20.82
C SER A 131 34.25 2.51 19.79
N ALA A 132 33.46 1.52 19.38
CA ALA A 132 32.32 1.73 18.48
C ALA A 132 31.19 2.53 19.17
N ASN A 133 30.32 3.19 18.37
CA ASN A 133 29.16 3.94 18.84
C ASN A 133 29.49 4.99 19.93
N THR A 134 30.66 5.60 19.82
CA THR A 134 31.16 6.58 20.79
C THR A 134 31.29 7.94 20.11
N GLU A 135 30.85 8.99 20.80
CA GLU A 135 31.00 10.38 20.35
C GLU A 135 31.61 11.17 21.51
N ALA A 136 32.85 11.62 21.32
CA ALA A 136 33.64 12.32 22.30
C ALA A 136 34.60 13.30 21.60
N ALA A 137 34.30 14.59 21.70
CA ALA A 137 35.07 15.67 21.08
C ALA A 137 36.50 15.81 21.64
N SER A 138 36.77 15.26 22.83
CA SER A 138 38.09 15.25 23.44
C SER A 138 38.27 14.00 24.31
N ASN A 139 39.38 13.31 24.10
CA ASN A 139 39.81 12.12 24.82
C ASN A 139 41.30 12.24 25.18
N GLY A 140 41.75 11.53 26.21
CA GLY A 140 43.15 11.50 26.61
C GLY A 140 43.90 10.26 26.09
N PHE A 141 45.13 10.47 25.63
CA PHE A 141 46.18 9.47 25.56
C PHE A 141 47.23 9.85 26.59
N GLN A 142 47.56 8.95 27.51
CA GLN A 142 48.51 9.19 28.59
C GLN A 142 49.69 8.23 28.51
N VAL A 143 50.88 8.77 28.76
CA VAL A 143 52.13 8.05 28.94
C VAL A 143 52.53 8.20 30.41
N GLY A 144 52.66 7.08 31.12
CA GLY A 144 53.11 7.02 32.52
C GLY A 144 54.58 7.37 32.68
N SER A 145 55.13 7.23 33.89
CA SER A 145 56.50 7.65 34.23
C SER A 145 57.39 6.50 34.72
N ALA A 146 56.99 5.24 34.52
CA ALA A 146 57.67 4.07 35.10
C ALA A 146 58.93 3.63 34.33
N TYR A 147 59.17 4.19 33.15
CA TYR A 147 60.37 3.93 32.36
C TYR A 147 61.59 4.71 32.88
N ILE A 148 62.79 4.25 32.56
CA ILE A 148 64.06 4.85 33.00
C ILE A 148 65.04 4.98 31.83
N ASP A 149 66.01 5.89 31.94
CA ASP A 149 67.17 5.95 31.04
C ASP A 149 68.25 4.91 31.41
N ALA A 150 69.44 5.04 30.81
CA ALA A 150 70.58 4.18 31.10
C ALA A 150 71.25 4.47 32.46
N ALA A 151 71.10 5.68 33.01
CA ALA A 151 71.62 6.08 34.32
C ALA A 151 70.68 5.71 35.48
N GLY A 152 69.45 5.31 35.16
CA GLY A 152 68.42 4.90 36.11
C GLY A 152 67.51 6.04 36.56
N ASN A 153 67.53 7.20 35.90
CA ASN A 153 66.62 8.29 36.23
C ASN A 153 65.21 7.98 35.71
N SER A 154 64.19 8.29 36.50
CA SER A 154 62.79 8.05 36.13
C SER A 154 62.30 9.00 35.05
N GLY A 155 61.49 8.47 34.16
CA GLY A 155 60.82 9.24 33.13
C GLY A 155 59.78 10.22 33.68
N SER A 156 59.27 11.09 32.81
CA SER A 156 58.15 11.98 33.11
C SER A 156 56.88 11.57 32.37
N VAL A 157 55.73 12.03 32.85
CA VAL A 157 54.45 11.78 32.16
C VAL A 157 54.35 12.57 30.86
N GLY A 158 53.56 12.07 29.91
CA GLY A 158 53.23 12.77 28.67
C GLY A 158 51.79 12.52 28.27
N SER A 159 51.25 13.37 27.39
CA SER A 159 49.89 13.22 26.91
C SER A 159 49.68 13.74 25.50
N ALA A 160 48.63 13.24 24.86
CA ALA A 160 48.05 13.79 23.64
C ALA A 160 46.52 13.73 23.73
N ALA A 161 45.85 14.53 22.90
CA ALA A 161 44.41 14.52 22.76
C ALA A 161 44.00 14.02 21.38
N TYR A 162 42.82 13.42 21.30
CA TYR A 162 42.17 13.00 20.06
C TYR A 162 40.66 13.06 20.23
N SER A 163 39.95 13.05 19.11
CA SER A 163 38.48 13.02 19.05
C SER A 163 37.99 11.69 18.47
N ILE A 164 36.80 11.28 18.89
CA ILE A 164 36.14 10.07 18.39
C ILE A 164 34.72 10.45 18.01
N ASP A 165 34.31 10.08 16.81
CA ASP A 165 32.92 9.98 16.42
C ASP A 165 32.70 8.70 15.59
N THR A 166 32.49 7.59 16.28
CA THR A 166 32.15 6.29 15.70
C THR A 166 30.65 6.00 15.79
N LYS A 167 29.82 7.05 15.98
CA LYS A 167 28.38 6.92 16.17
C LYS A 167 27.62 7.46 14.96
N ALA A 168 27.31 6.56 14.03
CA ALA A 168 26.57 6.89 12.82
C ALA A 168 25.13 7.39 13.10
N PRO A 169 24.59 8.30 12.26
CA PRO A 169 23.23 8.79 12.38
C PRO A 169 22.20 7.74 11.91
N THR A 170 21.09 7.59 12.63
CA THR A 170 20.00 6.65 12.27
C THR A 170 18.69 7.38 12.03
N VAL A 171 17.79 6.78 11.25
CA VAL A 171 16.39 7.24 11.17
C VAL A 171 15.67 6.78 12.44
N THR A 172 15.18 7.72 13.25
CA THR A 172 14.44 7.42 14.48
C THR A 172 12.95 7.27 14.23
N SER A 173 12.39 8.02 13.28
CA SER A 173 10.99 7.87 12.88
C SER A 173 10.71 8.40 11.47
N VAL A 174 9.69 7.81 10.85
CA VAL A 174 9.04 8.30 9.63
C VAL A 174 7.54 8.30 9.89
N LEU A 175 6.98 9.49 10.11
CA LEU A 175 5.60 9.70 10.53
C LEU A 175 4.79 10.32 9.40
N PHE A 176 3.71 9.65 9.00
CA PHE A 176 2.69 10.22 8.13
C PHE A 176 1.62 10.90 9.01
N ASP A 177 1.14 12.08 8.61
CA ASP A 177 -0.04 12.70 9.23
C ASP A 177 -1.28 11.78 9.04
N ASP A 178 -1.41 11.19 7.85
CA ASP A 178 -2.31 10.08 7.55
C ASP A 178 -1.58 9.00 6.75
N SER A 179 -1.56 7.77 7.26
CA SER A 179 -0.94 6.61 6.60
C SER A 179 -1.94 5.76 5.81
N ASN A 180 -3.23 6.13 5.75
CA ASN A 180 -4.26 5.46 4.97
C ASN A 180 -4.86 6.42 3.94
N LEU A 181 -4.20 6.53 2.79
CA LEU A 181 -4.54 7.52 1.78
C LEU A 181 -5.68 7.02 0.90
N ASN A 182 -6.72 7.84 0.75
CA ASN A 182 -7.90 7.51 -0.05
C ASN A 182 -8.26 8.64 -1.04
N VAL A 183 -9.38 8.51 -1.78
CA VAL A 183 -9.80 9.53 -2.76
C VAL A 183 -10.06 10.91 -2.12
N ALA A 184 -10.58 10.96 -0.89
CA ALA A 184 -10.87 12.20 -0.19
C ALA A 184 -9.62 12.84 0.43
N GLY A 185 -8.65 12.02 0.84
CA GLY A 185 -7.36 12.41 1.40
C GLY A 185 -6.18 11.76 0.67
N PRO A 186 -5.90 12.12 -0.59
CA PRO A 186 -4.87 11.44 -1.38
C PRO A 186 -3.46 11.92 -1.07
N SER A 187 -3.27 12.86 -0.13
CA SER A 187 -1.97 13.42 0.22
C SER A 187 -1.76 13.48 1.72
N SER A 188 -0.52 13.25 2.14
CA SER A 188 -0.11 13.23 3.54
C SER A 188 1.25 13.88 3.70
N LEU A 189 1.43 14.69 4.74
CA LEU A 189 2.75 15.17 5.12
C LEU A 189 3.49 14.04 5.83
N VAL A 190 4.73 13.80 5.41
CA VAL A 190 5.62 12.81 6.02
C VAL A 190 6.76 13.54 6.72
N THR A 191 6.91 13.32 8.02
CA THR A 191 8.00 13.86 8.85
C THR A 191 9.02 12.77 9.12
N ILE A 192 10.28 13.03 8.79
CA ILE A 192 11.43 12.13 8.96
C ILE A 192 12.33 12.74 10.03
N ILE A 193 12.65 11.95 11.05
CA ILE A 193 13.49 12.38 12.18
C ILE A 193 14.72 11.48 12.26
N PHE A 194 15.90 12.08 12.35
CA PHE A 194 17.18 11.41 12.54
C PHE A 194 17.63 11.47 14.00
N SER A 195 18.59 10.63 14.39
CA SER A 195 19.13 10.59 15.75
C SER A 195 20.04 11.78 16.11
N GLN A 196 20.52 12.49 15.08
CA GLN A 196 21.38 13.68 15.16
C GLN A 196 21.28 14.45 13.85
N ASP A 197 21.97 15.60 13.76
CA ASP A 197 21.97 16.40 12.55
C ASP A 197 22.69 15.67 11.40
N VAL A 198 22.08 15.71 10.22
CA VAL A 198 22.64 15.07 9.02
C VAL A 198 22.76 16.05 7.85
N THR A 199 23.71 15.76 6.97
CA THR A 199 23.89 16.43 5.68
C THR A 199 23.83 15.42 4.54
N GLY A 200 23.59 15.90 3.32
CA GLY A 200 23.49 15.05 2.14
C GLY A 200 22.16 14.29 1.98
N PHE A 201 21.22 14.42 2.91
CA PHE A 201 19.88 13.86 2.76
C PHE A 201 19.03 14.69 1.78
N THR A 202 18.52 14.03 0.74
CA THR A 202 17.73 14.64 -0.34
C THR A 202 16.48 13.81 -0.61
N VAL A 203 15.54 14.35 -1.38
CA VAL A 203 14.37 13.59 -1.85
C VAL A 203 14.74 12.36 -2.68
N GLY A 204 15.92 12.35 -3.31
CA GLY A 204 16.42 11.20 -4.08
C GLY A 204 16.79 10.00 -3.21
N ASP A 205 16.97 10.22 -1.91
CA ASP A 205 17.23 9.16 -0.93
C ASP A 205 15.94 8.52 -0.41
N ILE A 206 14.78 8.95 -0.90
CA ILE A 206 13.47 8.44 -0.49
C ILE A 206 12.87 7.60 -1.62
N SER A 207 12.41 6.40 -1.26
CA SER A 207 11.60 5.55 -2.15
C SER A 207 10.21 5.35 -1.54
N ALA A 208 9.17 5.74 -2.28
CA ALA A 208 7.78 5.62 -1.86
C ALA A 208 6.92 5.21 -3.08
N PRO A 209 6.61 3.91 -3.26
CA PRO A 209 5.83 3.43 -4.39
C PRO A 209 4.38 3.95 -4.37
N ASN A 210 3.68 3.84 -5.50
CA ASN A 210 2.25 4.18 -5.60
C ASN A 210 1.91 5.63 -5.24
N GLY A 211 2.86 6.55 -5.45
CA GLY A 211 2.64 7.98 -5.32
C GLY A 211 3.83 8.80 -5.79
N ALA A 212 3.77 10.10 -5.52
CA ALA A 212 4.80 11.07 -5.84
C ALA A 212 5.19 11.86 -4.59
N LEU A 213 6.45 12.29 -4.55
CA LEU A 213 7.01 13.11 -3.48
C LEU A 213 7.13 14.56 -3.95
N SER A 214 6.72 15.51 -3.11
CA SER A 214 6.82 16.94 -3.38
C SER A 214 7.06 17.74 -2.09
N ALA A 215 7.31 19.04 -2.21
CA ALA A 215 7.49 19.95 -1.07
C ALA A 215 8.54 19.47 -0.03
N PHE A 216 9.61 18.83 -0.49
CA PHE A 216 10.72 18.41 0.38
C PHE A 216 11.37 19.63 1.03
N SER A 217 11.48 19.63 2.36
CA SER A 217 12.01 20.74 3.15
C SER A 217 12.54 20.23 4.50
N GLY A 218 13.49 20.95 5.09
CA GLY A 218 14.06 20.61 6.39
C GLY A 218 15.59 20.76 6.43
N SER A 219 16.16 20.52 7.61
CA SER A 219 17.59 20.60 7.86
C SER A 219 17.94 19.95 9.20
N GLY A 220 19.21 19.60 9.40
CA GLY A 220 19.68 19.01 10.65
C GLY A 220 19.04 17.63 10.86
N ALA A 221 18.40 17.42 12.00
CA ALA A 221 17.79 16.14 12.36
C ALA A 221 16.34 15.95 11.86
N THR A 222 15.71 16.94 11.21
CA THR A 222 14.28 16.85 10.86
C THR A 222 14.00 17.34 9.44
N TYR A 223 13.28 16.50 8.69
CA TYR A 223 12.86 16.76 7.32
C TYR A 223 11.39 16.43 7.13
N THR A 224 10.78 17.08 6.15
CA THR A 224 9.39 16.90 5.76
C THR A 224 9.29 16.74 4.26
N VAL A 225 8.34 15.94 3.80
CA VAL A 225 8.00 15.77 2.39
C VAL A 225 6.51 15.46 2.28
N THR A 226 5.84 15.97 1.25
CA THR A 226 4.45 15.60 0.97
C THR A 226 4.46 14.37 0.07
N PHE A 227 3.83 13.29 0.53
CA PHE A 227 3.51 12.13 -0.30
C PHE A 227 2.08 12.27 -0.84
N THR A 228 1.91 12.13 -2.15
CA THR A 228 0.60 12.12 -2.82
C THR A 228 0.41 10.78 -3.52
N ALA A 229 -0.59 10.02 -3.11
CA ALA A 229 -0.95 8.76 -3.72
C ALA A 229 -1.33 8.91 -5.20
N SER A 230 -0.92 7.95 -6.02
CA SER A 230 -1.36 7.84 -7.42
C SER A 230 -2.87 7.58 -7.47
N ALA A 231 -3.58 8.14 -8.45
CA ALA A 231 -5.01 7.88 -8.64
C ALA A 231 -5.28 6.42 -9.07
N ASN A 232 -6.50 5.93 -8.83
CA ASN A 232 -6.97 4.59 -9.23
C ASN A 232 -6.03 3.46 -8.79
N THR A 233 -5.41 3.60 -7.62
CA THR A 233 -4.43 2.66 -7.09
C THR A 233 -4.95 2.03 -5.81
N GLU A 234 -4.80 0.72 -5.70
CA GLU A 234 -5.19 -0.05 -4.52
C GLU A 234 -3.99 -0.90 -4.08
N ALA A 235 -3.45 -0.58 -2.92
CA ALA A 235 -2.27 -1.20 -2.34
C ALA A 235 -2.38 -1.15 -0.81
N ALA A 236 -2.82 -2.26 -0.22
CA ALA A 236 -3.06 -2.39 1.22
C ALA A 236 -1.80 -2.21 2.09
N SER A 237 -0.60 -2.38 1.51
CA SER A 237 0.66 -2.17 2.21
C SER A 237 1.76 -1.72 1.25
N ASN A 238 2.34 -0.58 1.56
CA ASN A 238 3.51 0.00 0.91
C ASN A 238 4.59 0.29 1.95
N SER A 239 5.83 0.42 1.50
CA SER A 239 6.96 0.79 2.36
C SER A 239 7.55 2.10 1.87
N PHE A 240 7.49 3.12 2.73
CA PHE A 240 8.23 4.36 2.56
C PHE A 240 9.63 4.10 3.12
N GLN A 241 10.65 4.23 2.27
CA GLN A 241 12.03 3.92 2.63
C GLN A 241 12.89 5.18 2.57
N VAL A 242 13.76 5.32 3.57
CA VAL A 242 14.84 6.31 3.64
C VAL A 242 16.15 5.56 3.45
N GLY A 243 16.91 5.94 2.43
CA GLY A 243 18.23 5.40 2.12
C GLY A 243 19.32 5.85 3.10
N SER A 244 20.53 5.32 2.97
CA SER A 244 21.64 5.51 3.92
C SER A 244 22.72 6.50 3.47
N ALA A 245 22.48 7.28 2.41
CA ALA A 245 23.50 8.13 1.79
C ALA A 245 23.83 9.40 2.60
N TYR A 246 22.98 9.75 3.56
CA TYR A 246 23.19 10.90 4.44
C TYR A 246 24.32 10.62 5.44
N ILE A 247 25.00 11.68 5.89
CA ILE A 247 26.15 11.61 6.80
C ILE A 247 26.00 12.61 7.96
N ASP A 248 26.67 12.35 9.07
CA ASP A 248 26.84 13.33 10.15
C ASP A 248 28.03 14.28 9.89
N ALA A 249 28.40 15.07 10.91
CA ALA A 249 29.51 16.03 10.82
C ALA A 249 30.89 15.36 10.72
N ALA A 250 31.06 14.16 11.28
CA ALA A 250 32.29 13.38 11.19
C ALA A 250 32.39 12.57 9.88
N GLY A 251 31.32 12.56 9.08
CA GLY A 251 31.27 11.85 7.81
C GLY A 251 30.83 10.39 7.92
N ASN A 252 30.27 9.98 9.06
CA ASN A 252 29.71 8.64 9.22
C ASN A 252 28.42 8.50 8.41
N SER A 253 28.37 7.53 7.50
CA SER A 253 27.15 7.23 6.75
C SER A 253 26.05 6.70 7.65
N GLY A 254 24.82 7.12 7.35
CA GLY A 254 23.66 6.68 8.10
C GLY A 254 23.22 5.26 7.82
N SER A 255 22.05 4.90 8.35
CA SER A 255 21.39 3.62 8.13
C SER A 255 20.03 3.79 7.45
N VAL A 256 19.52 2.71 6.87
CA VAL A 256 18.18 2.75 6.26
C VAL A 256 17.08 2.87 7.32
N GLY A 257 16.00 3.57 6.98
CA GLY A 257 14.78 3.65 7.79
C GLY A 257 13.55 3.37 6.96
N SER A 258 12.44 2.98 7.60
CA SER A 258 11.18 2.77 6.89
C SER A 258 9.95 2.99 7.76
N SER A 259 8.82 3.21 7.08
CA SER A 259 7.47 3.17 7.65
C SER A 259 6.49 2.62 6.62
N THR A 260 5.33 2.16 7.07
CA THR A 260 4.30 1.55 6.22
C THR A 260 3.13 2.48 6.03
N TYR A 261 2.52 2.44 4.84
CA TYR A 261 1.29 3.16 4.52
C TYR A 261 0.44 2.35 3.55
N SER A 262 -0.86 2.63 3.50
CA SER A 262 -1.79 2.07 2.53
C SER A 262 -2.26 3.15 1.55
N VAL A 263 -2.59 2.71 0.34
CA VAL A 263 -3.15 3.57 -0.70
C VAL A 263 -4.38 2.87 -1.25
N ASP A 264 -5.51 3.55 -1.23
CA ASP A 264 -6.72 3.11 -1.89
C ASP A 264 -7.46 4.32 -2.47
N THR A 265 -7.03 4.73 -3.66
CA THR A 265 -7.60 5.85 -4.42
C THR A 265 -8.48 5.36 -5.57
N LYS A 266 -8.96 4.11 -5.50
CA LYS A 266 -9.78 3.49 -6.52
C LYS A 266 -11.21 3.41 -5.99
N THR A 267 -12.16 3.98 -6.73
CA THR A 267 -13.56 3.98 -6.32
C THR A 267 -14.26 2.68 -6.70
N PRO A 268 -15.15 2.14 -5.84
CA PRO A 268 -15.94 0.97 -6.19
C PRO A 268 -16.99 1.30 -7.28
N SER A 269 -17.17 0.41 -8.26
CA SER A 269 -18.09 0.59 -9.37
C SER A 269 -19.07 -0.56 -9.49
N VAL A 270 -20.25 -0.34 -10.09
CA VAL A 270 -21.14 -1.43 -10.47
C VAL A 270 -20.57 -2.13 -11.71
N ALA A 271 -20.07 -3.35 -11.54
CA ALA A 271 -19.53 -4.17 -12.61
C ALA A 271 -20.62 -4.74 -13.53
N SER A 272 -21.79 -5.12 -13.00
CA SER A 272 -22.92 -5.58 -13.80
C SER A 272 -24.27 -5.45 -13.07
N ILE A 273 -25.34 -5.32 -13.87
CA ILE A 273 -26.73 -5.44 -13.43
C ILE A 273 -27.41 -6.41 -14.40
N VAL A 274 -27.83 -7.56 -13.90
CA VAL A 274 -28.33 -8.66 -14.73
C VAL A 274 -29.72 -9.06 -14.25
N PHE A 275 -30.70 -8.94 -15.15
CA PHE A 275 -32.03 -9.50 -14.95
C PHE A 275 -32.04 -10.96 -15.39
N THR A 276 -32.78 -11.81 -14.68
CA THR A 276 -33.05 -13.17 -15.18
C THR A 276 -33.91 -13.12 -16.45
N ASP A 277 -34.89 -12.21 -16.46
CA ASP A 277 -35.63 -11.77 -17.64
C ASP A 277 -35.74 -10.24 -17.65
N ASN A 278 -35.32 -9.59 -18.74
CA ASN A 278 -35.40 -8.14 -18.90
C ASN A 278 -36.57 -7.69 -19.80
N SER A 279 -37.45 -8.60 -20.20
CA SER A 279 -38.67 -8.32 -20.97
C SER A 279 -39.87 -8.93 -20.27
N LEU A 280 -40.42 -8.20 -19.30
CA LEU A 280 -41.45 -8.71 -18.41
C LEU A 280 -42.83 -8.61 -19.04
N ASN A 281 -43.64 -9.66 -18.87
CA ASN A 281 -44.99 -9.74 -19.43
C ASN A 281 -46.00 -10.27 -18.40
N VAL A 282 -47.26 -10.48 -18.78
CA VAL A 282 -48.33 -10.98 -17.89
C VAL A 282 -47.99 -12.35 -17.27
N ALA A 283 -47.34 -13.25 -18.01
CA ALA A 283 -46.97 -14.58 -17.54
C ALA A 283 -45.70 -14.58 -16.67
N GLY A 284 -44.78 -13.65 -16.92
CA GLY A 284 -43.55 -13.43 -16.17
C GLY A 284 -43.40 -11.97 -15.70
N PRO A 285 -44.25 -11.50 -14.77
CA PRO A 285 -44.23 -10.10 -14.34
C PRO A 285 -43.11 -9.79 -13.35
N SER A 286 -42.33 -10.79 -12.92
CA SER A 286 -41.23 -10.64 -11.95
C SER A 286 -39.93 -11.21 -12.47
N SER A 287 -38.82 -10.52 -12.18
CA SER A 287 -37.46 -10.94 -12.53
C SER A 287 -36.52 -10.71 -11.35
N LEU A 288 -35.66 -11.70 -11.08
CA LEU A 288 -34.56 -11.53 -10.14
C LEU A 288 -33.46 -10.71 -10.82
N VAL A 289 -33.08 -9.60 -10.19
CA VAL A 289 -31.99 -8.73 -10.62
C VAL A 289 -30.79 -8.98 -9.72
N THR A 290 -29.65 -9.33 -10.32
CA THR A 290 -28.36 -9.47 -9.65
C THR A 290 -27.49 -8.26 -9.96
N ILE A 291 -27.00 -7.60 -8.92
CA ILE A 291 -26.10 -6.45 -9.00
C ILE A 291 -24.73 -6.91 -8.48
N THR A 292 -23.69 -6.72 -9.29
CA THR A 292 -22.32 -7.06 -8.92
C THR A 292 -21.46 -5.80 -8.95
N PHE A 293 -20.74 -5.54 -7.87
CA PHE A 293 -19.76 -4.46 -7.76
C PHE A 293 -18.36 -4.95 -8.10
N SER A 294 -17.44 -4.03 -8.42
CA SER A 294 -16.03 -4.33 -8.70
C SER A 294 -15.27 -4.85 -7.47
N GLU A 295 -15.79 -4.58 -6.28
CA GLU A 295 -15.23 -4.94 -4.98
C GLU A 295 -16.33 -4.91 -3.90
N PRO A 296 -16.05 -5.37 -2.67
CA PRO A 296 -17.00 -5.27 -1.56
C PRO A 296 -17.38 -3.82 -1.21
N VAL A 297 -18.68 -3.56 -1.10
CA VAL A 297 -19.20 -2.23 -0.73
C VAL A 297 -19.95 -2.27 0.61
N THR A 298 -20.07 -1.11 1.22
CA THR A 298 -20.85 -0.81 2.42
C THR A 298 -21.84 0.31 2.11
N GLY A 299 -22.92 0.40 2.88
CA GLY A 299 -23.95 1.44 2.70
C GLY A 299 -24.96 1.17 1.59
N PHE A 300 -24.73 0.22 0.67
CA PHE A 300 -25.69 -0.10 -0.39
C PHE A 300 -26.98 -0.77 0.14
N THR A 301 -28.12 -0.18 -0.19
CA THR A 301 -29.46 -0.57 0.20
C THR A 301 -30.43 -0.54 -0.99
N VAL A 302 -31.65 -1.06 -0.78
CA VAL A 302 -32.72 -0.95 -1.80
C VAL A 302 -33.13 0.50 -2.09
N GLY A 303 -32.86 1.44 -1.17
CA GLY A 303 -33.14 2.87 -1.37
C GLY A 303 -32.25 3.51 -2.43
N ASP A 304 -31.11 2.89 -2.73
CA ASP A 304 -30.15 3.34 -3.74
C ASP A 304 -30.51 2.83 -5.14
N ILE A 305 -31.65 2.15 -5.28
CA ILE A 305 -32.14 1.61 -6.56
C ILE A 305 -33.39 2.37 -7.00
N SER A 306 -33.39 2.83 -8.24
CA SER A 306 -34.58 3.39 -8.91
C SER A 306 -34.97 2.52 -10.10
N ALA A 307 -36.21 2.02 -10.09
CA ALA A 307 -36.76 1.17 -11.15
C ALA A 307 -38.23 1.55 -11.39
N PRO A 308 -38.52 2.45 -12.35
CA PRO A 308 -39.88 2.87 -12.69
C PRO A 308 -40.79 1.71 -13.10
N ASN A 309 -42.11 1.93 -13.04
CA ASN A 309 -43.11 0.98 -13.54
C ASN A 309 -43.06 -0.41 -12.87
N GLY A 310 -42.54 -0.50 -11.65
CA GLY A 310 -42.57 -1.73 -10.86
C GLY A 310 -42.25 -1.49 -9.39
N ALA A 311 -42.18 -2.58 -8.64
CA ALA A 311 -41.84 -2.59 -7.23
C ALA A 311 -40.61 -3.49 -6.99
N LEU A 312 -39.78 -3.08 -6.03
CA LEU A 312 -38.61 -3.83 -5.57
C LEU A 312 -38.93 -4.57 -4.27
N SER A 313 -38.54 -5.84 -4.20
CA SER A 313 -38.76 -6.68 -3.02
C SER A 313 -37.63 -7.71 -2.86
N ALA A 314 -37.61 -8.42 -1.73
CA ALA A 314 -36.62 -9.48 -1.45
C ALA A 314 -35.16 -9.05 -1.65
N PHE A 315 -34.83 -7.80 -1.32
CA PHE A 315 -33.46 -7.30 -1.36
C PHE A 315 -32.57 -8.10 -0.40
N SER A 316 -31.48 -8.65 -0.91
CA SER A 316 -30.54 -9.46 -0.13
C SER A 316 -29.12 -9.40 -0.70
N GLY A 317 -28.12 -9.81 0.08
CA GLY A 317 -26.72 -9.86 -0.36
C GLY A 317 -25.79 -9.06 0.55
N SER A 318 -24.49 -9.12 0.23
CA SER A 318 -23.43 -8.44 0.97
C SER A 318 -22.12 -8.42 0.16
N GLY A 319 -21.20 -7.56 0.58
CA GLY A 319 -19.89 -7.44 -0.07
C GLY A 319 -20.06 -6.93 -1.50
N ALA A 320 -19.68 -7.72 -2.49
CA ALA A 320 -19.70 -7.31 -3.90
C ALA A 320 -20.96 -7.77 -4.66
N SER A 321 -21.89 -8.50 -4.05
CA SER A 321 -23.02 -9.12 -4.76
C SER A 321 -24.33 -8.96 -4.00
N TYR A 322 -25.31 -8.40 -4.70
CA TYR A 322 -26.66 -8.16 -4.19
C TYR A 322 -27.71 -8.65 -5.17
N THR A 323 -28.87 -9.02 -4.63
CA THR A 323 -30.03 -9.42 -5.43
C THR A 323 -31.27 -8.67 -4.96
N VAL A 324 -32.18 -8.40 -5.90
CA VAL A 324 -33.50 -7.83 -5.64
C VAL A 324 -34.49 -8.38 -6.65
N THR A 325 -35.71 -8.64 -6.23
CA THR A 325 -36.80 -9.01 -7.13
C THR A 325 -37.49 -7.75 -7.62
N PHE A 326 -37.45 -7.51 -8.93
CA PHE A 326 -38.26 -6.49 -9.59
C PHE A 326 -39.56 -7.11 -10.10
N THR A 327 -40.69 -6.50 -9.76
CA THR A 327 -42.01 -6.90 -10.26
C THR A 327 -42.64 -5.74 -11.02
N ALA A 328 -42.90 -5.95 -12.31
CA ALA A 328 -43.57 -4.98 -13.16
C ALA A 328 -44.99 -4.66 -12.65
N THR A 329 -45.40 -3.41 -12.83
CA THR A 329 -46.77 -2.97 -12.54
C THR A 329 -47.71 -3.60 -13.58
N ALA A 330 -48.86 -4.10 -13.14
CA ALA A 330 -49.87 -4.66 -14.05
C ALA A 330 -50.44 -3.60 -15.01
N ASN A 331 -50.93 -4.03 -16.18
CA ASN A 331 -51.51 -3.16 -17.20
C ASN A 331 -50.60 -1.99 -17.58
N THR A 332 -49.29 -2.24 -17.71
CA THR A 332 -48.29 -1.25 -18.07
C THR A 332 -47.56 -1.71 -19.32
N GLU A 333 -47.44 -0.81 -20.29
CA GLU A 333 -46.64 -1.03 -21.49
C GLU A 333 -45.56 0.06 -21.54
N ALA A 334 -44.30 -0.37 -21.55
CA ALA A 334 -43.13 0.50 -21.59
C ALA A 334 -41.98 -0.23 -22.28
N ALA A 335 -41.75 0.10 -23.56
CA ALA A 335 -40.74 -0.52 -24.40
C ALA A 335 -39.29 -0.32 -23.88
N SER A 336 -39.04 0.70 -23.05
CA SER A 336 -37.75 0.93 -22.41
C SER A 336 -37.90 1.65 -21.08
N ASN A 337 -37.35 1.04 -20.04
CA ASN A 337 -37.19 1.60 -18.70
C ASN A 337 -35.72 1.54 -18.31
N SER A 338 -35.32 2.34 -17.32
CA SER A 338 -33.97 2.34 -16.78
C SER A 338 -33.98 1.87 -15.33
N PHE A 339 -33.26 0.77 -15.06
CA PHE A 339 -32.96 0.31 -13.71
C PHE A 339 -31.65 0.96 -13.29
N GLN A 340 -31.69 1.86 -12.31
CA GLN A 340 -30.57 2.67 -11.87
C GLN A 340 -30.10 2.24 -10.48
N VAL A 341 -28.79 2.15 -10.33
CA VAL A 341 -28.09 2.04 -9.05
C VAL A 341 -27.41 3.38 -8.81
N GLY A 342 -27.72 4.04 -7.69
CA GLY A 342 -27.14 5.31 -7.26
C GLY A 342 -25.69 5.18 -6.80
N SER A 343 -25.08 6.27 -6.34
CA SER A 343 -23.68 6.34 -5.88
C SER A 343 -23.51 6.27 -4.36
N ASP A 344 -24.59 6.14 -3.60
CA ASP A 344 -24.62 6.25 -2.14
C ASP A 344 -24.16 4.94 -1.45
N TYR A 345 -23.01 4.43 -1.90
CA TYR A 345 -22.31 3.30 -1.34
C TYR A 345 -20.80 3.60 -1.35
N SER A 346 -20.02 2.94 -0.51
CA SER A 346 -18.56 3.13 -0.45
C SER A 346 -17.83 1.82 -0.19
N ASP A 347 -16.53 1.80 -0.47
CA ASP A 347 -15.66 0.69 -0.07
C ASP A 347 -15.33 0.75 1.43
N ALA A 348 -14.35 -0.05 1.87
CA ALA A 348 -13.94 -0.14 3.26
C ALA A 348 -13.15 1.09 3.77
N VAL A 349 -12.48 1.84 2.89
CA VAL A 349 -11.71 3.04 3.25
C VAL A 349 -12.51 4.33 3.04
N GLY A 350 -13.76 4.20 2.58
CA GLY A 350 -14.72 5.30 2.44
C GLY A 350 -14.70 5.98 1.07
N ASN A 351 -14.11 5.39 0.02
CA ASN A 351 -14.26 5.96 -1.32
C ASN A 351 -15.69 5.73 -1.80
N SER A 352 -16.38 6.81 -2.17
CA SER A 352 -17.74 6.75 -2.70
C SER A 352 -17.77 6.09 -4.07
N GLY A 353 -18.84 5.35 -4.33
CA GLY A 353 -19.08 4.68 -5.59
C GLY A 353 -19.56 5.61 -6.71
N ASN A 354 -19.91 4.99 -7.84
CA ASN A 354 -20.45 5.68 -9.00
C ASN A 354 -21.79 5.07 -9.42
N ALA A 355 -22.73 5.91 -9.86
CA ALA A 355 -24.00 5.44 -10.37
C ALA A 355 -23.83 4.64 -11.68
N ASN A 356 -24.68 3.63 -11.88
CA ASN A 356 -24.74 2.85 -13.12
C ASN A 356 -26.20 2.44 -13.42
N SER A 357 -26.49 2.00 -14.64
CA SER A 357 -27.84 1.57 -15.02
C SER A 357 -27.84 0.49 -16.09
N THR A 358 -28.98 -0.19 -16.22
CA THR A 358 -29.30 -1.08 -17.33
C THR A 358 -30.75 -0.85 -17.76
N THR A 359 -31.17 -1.46 -18.87
CA THR A 359 -32.52 -1.29 -19.44
C THR A 359 -33.36 -2.55 -19.36
N TYR A 360 -34.68 -2.39 -19.23
CA TYR A 360 -35.67 -3.46 -19.30
C TYR A 360 -36.95 -2.97 -19.99
N SER A 361 -37.72 -3.88 -20.57
CA SER A 361 -39.04 -3.63 -21.14
C SER A 361 -40.12 -4.27 -20.27
N ILE A 362 -41.30 -3.66 -20.30
CA ILE A 362 -42.51 -4.18 -19.66
C ILE A 362 -43.63 -4.15 -20.68
N ASP A 363 -44.35 -5.25 -20.80
CA ASP A 363 -45.64 -5.31 -21.46
C ASP A 363 -46.57 -6.27 -20.70
N THR A 364 -47.27 -5.72 -19.71
CA THR A 364 -48.25 -6.44 -18.90
C THR A 364 -49.69 -6.13 -19.33
N VAL A 365 -49.89 -5.70 -20.57
CA VAL A 365 -51.21 -5.47 -21.18
C VAL A 365 -51.48 -6.65 -22.10
N ALA A 366 -52.55 -7.39 -21.85
CA ALA A 366 -52.94 -8.49 -22.74
C ALA A 366 -53.81 -7.98 -23.90
N PRO A 367 -53.72 -8.59 -25.09
CA PRO A 367 -54.57 -8.23 -26.21
C PRO A 367 -56.03 -8.63 -25.92
N THR A 368 -56.97 -7.79 -26.33
CA THR A 368 -58.41 -8.04 -26.20
C THR A 368 -59.10 -8.00 -27.55
N VAL A 369 -60.25 -8.67 -27.67
CA VAL A 369 -61.16 -8.44 -28.80
C VAL A 369 -61.83 -7.10 -28.59
N ALA A 370 -61.58 -6.15 -29.47
CA ALA A 370 -62.21 -4.83 -29.47
C ALA A 370 -63.63 -4.87 -30.05
N SER A 371 -63.87 -5.72 -31.06
CA SER A 371 -65.21 -5.94 -31.62
C SER A 371 -65.31 -7.21 -32.46
N ILE A 372 -66.52 -7.81 -32.48
CA ILE A 372 -66.92 -8.86 -33.43
C ILE A 372 -68.18 -8.36 -34.15
N VAL A 373 -68.09 -8.16 -35.47
CA VAL A 373 -69.17 -7.56 -36.26
C VAL A 373 -69.55 -8.49 -37.40
N PHE A 374 -70.81 -8.91 -37.44
CA PHE A 374 -71.41 -9.58 -38.59
C PHE A 374 -71.87 -8.53 -39.59
N ALA A 375 -71.60 -8.73 -40.89
CA ALA A 375 -72.18 -7.91 -41.95
C ALA A 375 -73.71 -8.03 -41.99
N ASP A 376 -74.20 -9.23 -41.65
CA ASP A 376 -75.60 -9.56 -41.37
C ASP A 376 -75.66 -10.55 -40.18
N ASP A 377 -76.27 -10.14 -39.06
CA ASP A 377 -76.43 -10.94 -37.84
C ASP A 377 -77.76 -11.71 -37.79
N SER A 378 -78.57 -11.62 -38.85
CA SER A 378 -79.84 -12.33 -39.00
C SER A 378 -79.89 -13.14 -40.30
N LEU A 379 -79.22 -14.30 -40.28
CA LEU A 379 -79.02 -15.11 -41.47
C LEU A 379 -80.31 -15.84 -41.86
N THR A 380 -80.73 -15.69 -43.12
CA THR A 380 -81.95 -16.30 -43.65
C THR A 380 -81.68 -17.25 -44.82
N VAL A 381 -82.70 -17.95 -45.30
CA VAL A 381 -82.60 -18.76 -46.54
C VAL A 381 -82.07 -17.94 -47.73
N ALA A 382 -82.41 -16.66 -47.83
CA ALA A 382 -81.98 -15.78 -48.94
C ALA A 382 -80.55 -15.22 -48.76
N GLY A 383 -80.03 -15.24 -47.54
CA GLY A 383 -78.69 -14.78 -47.18
C GLY A 383 -78.09 -15.67 -46.09
N PRO A 384 -77.70 -16.92 -46.41
CA PRO A 384 -77.25 -17.88 -45.42
C PRO A 384 -75.78 -17.67 -44.99
N SER A 385 -75.08 -16.68 -45.56
CA SER A 385 -73.68 -16.39 -45.26
C SER A 385 -73.48 -14.92 -44.86
N SER A 386 -72.59 -14.67 -43.91
CA SER A 386 -72.26 -13.35 -43.39
C SER A 386 -70.74 -13.24 -43.18
N LEU A 387 -70.16 -12.09 -43.56
CA LEU A 387 -68.76 -11.80 -43.24
C LEU A 387 -68.69 -11.35 -41.78
N VAL A 388 -67.88 -12.03 -40.98
CA VAL A 388 -67.60 -11.69 -39.60
C VAL A 388 -66.24 -10.99 -39.55
N THR A 389 -66.21 -9.76 -39.05
CA THR A 389 -64.98 -8.98 -38.82
C THR A 389 -64.66 -8.98 -37.34
N ILE A 390 -63.47 -9.46 -36.99
CA ILE A 390 -62.91 -9.48 -35.64
C ILE A 390 -61.81 -8.42 -35.59
N THR A 391 -61.90 -7.48 -34.66
CA THR A 391 -60.89 -6.45 -34.43
C THR A 391 -60.34 -6.61 -33.01
N PHE A 392 -59.02 -6.59 -32.87
CA PHE A 392 -58.30 -6.68 -31.60
C PHE A 392 -57.78 -5.30 -31.15
N SER A 393 -57.52 -5.15 -29.85
CA SER A 393 -56.95 -3.91 -29.28
C SER A 393 -55.54 -3.60 -29.77
N GLU A 394 -54.82 -4.61 -30.24
CA GLU A 394 -53.45 -4.53 -30.73
C GLU A 394 -53.16 -5.69 -31.72
N PRO A 395 -52.01 -5.70 -32.41
CA PRO A 395 -51.65 -6.79 -33.30
C PRO A 395 -51.47 -8.12 -32.57
N VAL A 396 -52.15 -9.17 -33.03
CA VAL A 396 -52.08 -10.51 -32.43
C VAL A 396 -51.48 -11.53 -33.39
N THR A 397 -50.94 -12.61 -32.84
CA THR A 397 -50.48 -13.81 -33.56
C THR A 397 -51.06 -15.06 -32.90
N GLY A 398 -50.95 -16.22 -33.56
CA GLY A 398 -51.42 -17.50 -33.01
C GLY A 398 -52.92 -17.78 -33.19
N LEU A 399 -53.74 -16.80 -33.55
CA LEU A 399 -55.17 -17.00 -33.84
C LEU A 399 -55.37 -17.99 -35.01
N ALA A 400 -56.09 -19.07 -34.77
CA ALA A 400 -56.50 -20.07 -35.74
C ALA A 400 -58.02 -20.20 -35.78
N VAL A 401 -58.58 -20.68 -36.90
CA VAL A 401 -60.04 -20.88 -37.03
C VAL A 401 -60.57 -21.86 -35.96
N GLY A 402 -59.73 -22.78 -35.49
CA GLY A 402 -60.04 -23.67 -34.37
C GLY A 402 -60.23 -22.96 -33.03
N ASP A 403 -59.77 -21.72 -32.88
CA ASP A 403 -60.03 -20.89 -31.71
C ASP A 403 -61.41 -20.22 -31.76
N LEU A 404 -62.13 -20.35 -32.89
CA LEU A 404 -63.47 -19.82 -33.05
C LEU A 404 -64.52 -20.90 -32.77
N THR A 405 -65.56 -20.54 -32.03
CA THR A 405 -66.75 -21.38 -31.85
C THR A 405 -67.96 -20.66 -32.44
N ALA A 406 -68.56 -21.24 -33.48
CA ALA A 406 -69.75 -20.72 -34.14
C ALA A 406 -70.77 -21.85 -34.36
N PRO A 407 -71.72 -22.06 -33.42
CA PRO A 407 -72.74 -23.10 -33.54
C PRO A 407 -73.59 -22.95 -34.80
N ASN A 408 -74.18 -24.05 -35.28
CA ASN A 408 -75.16 -24.01 -36.38
C ASN A 408 -74.63 -23.40 -37.69
N GLY A 409 -73.35 -23.52 -37.97
CA GLY A 409 -72.77 -23.15 -39.26
C GLY A 409 -71.33 -23.61 -39.43
N THR A 410 -70.72 -23.16 -40.52
CA THR A 410 -69.32 -23.41 -40.86
C THR A 410 -68.57 -22.09 -41.05
N LEU A 411 -67.25 -22.12 -40.85
CA LEU A 411 -66.36 -20.98 -40.98
C LEU A 411 -65.38 -21.19 -42.14
N SER A 412 -65.09 -20.13 -42.89
CA SER A 412 -64.00 -20.12 -43.86
C SER A 412 -62.62 -20.06 -43.19
N ALA A 413 -61.55 -20.09 -44.00
CA ALA A 413 -60.25 -19.62 -43.55
C ALA A 413 -60.31 -18.11 -43.20
N PHE A 414 -59.38 -17.67 -42.36
CA PHE A 414 -59.18 -16.25 -42.08
C PHE A 414 -58.63 -15.51 -43.31
N ASP A 415 -59.04 -14.25 -43.46
CA ASP A 415 -58.36 -13.22 -44.25
C ASP A 415 -58.02 -12.02 -43.35
N GLY A 416 -56.94 -11.31 -43.63
CA GLY A 416 -56.38 -10.26 -42.76
C GLY A 416 -55.28 -10.73 -41.79
N THR A 417 -54.63 -9.78 -41.12
CA THR A 417 -53.52 -9.99 -40.17
C THR A 417 -53.44 -8.88 -39.12
N GLY A 418 -52.68 -9.11 -38.04
CA GLY A 418 -52.38 -8.08 -37.04
C GLY A 418 -53.58 -7.77 -36.17
N THR A 419 -54.21 -6.61 -36.35
CA THR A 419 -55.35 -6.18 -35.51
C THR A 419 -56.70 -6.60 -36.06
N THR A 420 -56.79 -7.00 -37.34
CA THR A 420 -58.09 -7.25 -37.99
C THR A 420 -58.07 -8.55 -38.78
N TYR A 421 -59.05 -9.39 -38.49
CA TYR A 421 -59.28 -10.68 -39.15
C TYR A 421 -60.72 -10.77 -39.62
N THR A 422 -60.94 -11.41 -40.76
CA THR A 422 -62.28 -11.69 -41.28
C THR A 422 -62.46 -13.17 -41.56
N VAL A 423 -63.67 -13.65 -41.35
CA VAL A 423 -64.09 -15.02 -41.68
C VAL A 423 -65.51 -15.00 -42.22
N THR A 424 -65.82 -15.83 -43.20
CA THR A 424 -67.20 -16.01 -43.66
C THR A 424 -67.87 -17.10 -42.83
N PHE A 425 -68.92 -16.73 -42.09
CA PHE A 425 -69.81 -17.68 -41.43
C PHE A 425 -70.94 -18.07 -42.39
N THR A 426 -71.20 -19.36 -42.55
CA THR A 426 -72.33 -19.88 -43.34
C THR A 426 -73.22 -20.73 -42.45
N ALA A 427 -74.47 -20.29 -42.26
CA ALA A 427 -75.45 -20.98 -41.43
C ALA A 427 -75.84 -22.34 -42.03
N THR A 428 -76.00 -23.35 -41.17
CA THR A 428 -76.50 -24.66 -41.55
C THR A 428 -77.92 -24.55 -42.09
N ALA A 429 -78.19 -25.14 -43.26
CA ALA A 429 -79.52 -25.13 -43.86
C ALA A 429 -80.57 -25.80 -42.95
N ASN A 430 -81.84 -25.38 -43.07
CA ASN A 430 -82.96 -25.90 -42.28
C ASN A 430 -82.79 -25.75 -40.75
N THR A 431 -82.09 -24.70 -40.31
CA THR A 431 -81.86 -24.41 -38.90
C THR A 431 -82.65 -23.17 -38.48
N GLU A 432 -83.25 -23.23 -37.30
CA GLU A 432 -83.96 -22.13 -36.65
C GLU A 432 -83.34 -21.97 -35.26
N ALA A 433 -82.65 -20.85 -35.03
CA ALA A 433 -81.97 -20.53 -33.79
C ALA A 433 -82.01 -19.03 -33.54
N ALA A 434 -82.93 -18.59 -32.67
CA ALA A 434 -83.16 -17.18 -32.36
C ALA A 434 -81.99 -16.51 -31.64
N SER A 435 -81.08 -17.29 -31.03
CA SER A 435 -79.88 -16.79 -30.37
C SER A 435 -78.75 -17.83 -30.48
N ASN A 436 -77.64 -17.43 -31.06
CA ASN A 436 -76.36 -18.13 -31.08
C ASN A 436 -75.27 -17.20 -30.53
N SER A 437 -74.12 -17.76 -30.17
CA SER A 437 -72.95 -17.01 -29.71
C SER A 437 -71.75 -17.43 -30.54
N PHE A 438 -71.20 -16.48 -31.29
CA PHE A 438 -69.92 -16.60 -31.96
C PHE A 438 -68.84 -16.22 -30.96
N GLN A 439 -67.95 -17.15 -30.60
CA GLN A 439 -66.90 -16.92 -29.60
C GLN A 439 -65.53 -16.92 -30.24
N VAL A 440 -64.67 -16.01 -29.79
CA VAL A 440 -63.23 -16.01 -30.05
C VAL A 440 -62.55 -16.49 -28.78
N GLY A 441 -61.82 -17.60 -28.85
CA GLY A 441 -61.06 -18.18 -27.74
C GLY A 441 -59.78 -17.39 -27.41
N SER A 442 -59.10 -17.75 -26.32
CA SER A 442 -57.88 -17.09 -25.82
C SER A 442 -56.57 -17.59 -26.48
N GLY A 443 -56.65 -18.21 -27.67
CA GLY A 443 -55.53 -18.84 -28.36
C GLY A 443 -54.55 -17.88 -29.02
N TYR A 444 -54.87 -16.59 -29.05
CA TYR A 444 -54.06 -15.54 -29.65
C TYR A 444 -53.16 -14.85 -28.61
N ILE A 445 -52.02 -14.35 -29.05
CA ILE A 445 -51.03 -13.64 -28.22
C ILE A 445 -50.55 -12.36 -28.88
N ASP A 446 -50.10 -11.37 -28.11
CA ASP A 446 -49.43 -10.18 -28.62
C ASP A 446 -47.93 -10.42 -28.90
N ALA A 447 -47.17 -9.34 -29.14
CA ALA A 447 -45.74 -9.41 -29.38
C ALA A 447 -44.90 -9.75 -28.14
N ALA A 448 -45.37 -9.40 -26.93
CA ALA A 448 -44.72 -9.75 -25.68
C ALA A 448 -45.07 -11.16 -25.19
N GLY A 449 -46.01 -11.83 -25.85
CA GLY A 449 -46.46 -13.18 -25.53
C GLY A 449 -47.59 -13.23 -24.51
N ASN A 450 -48.31 -12.12 -24.27
CA ASN A 450 -49.48 -12.12 -23.41
C ASN A 450 -50.65 -12.81 -24.11
N ASN A 451 -51.28 -13.75 -23.43
CA ASN A 451 -52.49 -14.42 -23.93
C ASN A 451 -53.69 -13.49 -23.94
N GLY A 452 -54.43 -13.54 -25.04
CA GLY A 452 -55.69 -12.86 -25.18
C GLY A 452 -56.81 -13.41 -24.31
N SER A 453 -57.93 -12.70 -24.28
CA SER A 453 -59.13 -13.10 -23.54
C SER A 453 -60.24 -13.59 -24.47
N VAL A 454 -61.16 -14.39 -23.92
CA VAL A 454 -62.35 -14.85 -24.66
C VAL A 454 -63.34 -13.69 -24.80
N ASP A 455 -63.93 -13.55 -25.98
CA ASP A 455 -65.05 -12.63 -26.21
C ASP A 455 -66.08 -13.24 -27.19
N SER A 456 -67.28 -12.67 -27.27
CA SER A 456 -68.35 -13.20 -28.10
C SER A 456 -69.32 -12.16 -28.65
N ALA A 457 -69.93 -12.48 -29.78
CA ALA A 457 -71.07 -11.73 -30.34
C ALA A 457 -72.26 -12.65 -30.62
N ALA A 458 -73.46 -12.09 -30.51
CA ALA A 458 -74.70 -12.82 -30.78
C ALA A 458 -75.08 -12.76 -32.26
N TYR A 459 -75.76 -13.79 -32.76
CA TYR A 459 -76.39 -13.83 -34.08
C TYR A 459 -77.60 -14.76 -34.09
N SER A 460 -78.49 -14.60 -35.07
CA SER A 460 -79.69 -15.41 -35.26
C SER A 460 -79.66 -16.12 -36.63
N ILE A 461 -80.32 -17.28 -36.69
CA ILE A 461 -80.45 -18.07 -37.93
C ILE A 461 -81.92 -18.43 -38.13
N GLU A 462 -82.46 -18.15 -39.32
CA GLU A 462 -83.74 -18.62 -39.83
C GLU A 462 -83.58 -19.14 -41.27
N THR A 463 -82.99 -20.33 -41.41
CA THR A 463 -82.81 -21.01 -42.70
C THR A 463 -83.81 -22.15 -42.89
N LYS A 464 -84.84 -22.25 -42.05
CA LYS A 464 -85.84 -23.30 -42.09
C LYS A 464 -87.08 -22.79 -42.82
N ALA A 465 -87.30 -23.34 -44.02
CA ALA A 465 -88.49 -22.99 -44.78
C ALA A 465 -89.77 -23.35 -43.99
N PRO A 466 -90.81 -22.50 -44.02
CA PRO A 466 -92.09 -22.80 -43.40
C PRO A 466 -92.71 -24.05 -44.06
N THR A 467 -93.21 -24.98 -43.25
CA THR A 467 -93.95 -26.14 -43.74
C THR A 467 -95.45 -25.86 -43.67
N VAL A 468 -96.15 -26.04 -44.78
CA VAL A 468 -97.61 -26.02 -44.79
C VAL A 468 -98.10 -27.37 -44.28
N ALA A 469 -98.55 -27.41 -43.03
CA ALA A 469 -98.96 -28.66 -42.36
C ALA A 469 -100.22 -29.29 -42.99
N SER A 470 -101.14 -28.47 -43.52
CA SER A 470 -102.27 -28.93 -44.34
C SER A 470 -102.80 -27.78 -45.18
N LEU A 471 -103.26 -28.11 -46.39
CA LEU A 471 -104.00 -27.18 -47.25
C LEU A 471 -105.41 -27.76 -47.41
N VAL A 472 -106.40 -27.13 -46.77
CA VAL A 472 -107.81 -27.51 -46.92
C VAL A 472 -108.45 -26.48 -47.84
N PHE A 473 -108.87 -26.91 -49.03
CA PHE A 473 -109.75 -26.10 -49.88
C PHE A 473 -111.20 -26.29 -49.41
N ALA A 474 -111.94 -25.19 -49.29
CA ALA A 474 -113.36 -25.26 -48.93
C ALA A 474 -114.23 -25.87 -50.04
N ASP A 475 -113.74 -25.94 -51.28
CA ASP A 475 -114.43 -26.52 -52.42
C ASP A 475 -113.41 -27.07 -53.45
N ASN A 476 -113.49 -28.36 -53.74
CA ASN A 476 -112.67 -29.04 -54.75
C ASN A 476 -113.38 -29.16 -56.12
N SER A 477 -114.53 -28.52 -56.31
CA SER A 477 -115.32 -28.61 -57.54
C SER A 477 -115.25 -27.32 -58.39
N LEU A 478 -114.30 -27.27 -59.32
CA LEU A 478 -114.24 -26.22 -60.34
C LEU A 478 -115.28 -26.49 -61.45
N ASN A 479 -116.39 -25.75 -61.44
CA ASN A 479 -117.31 -25.66 -62.59
C ASN A 479 -117.07 -24.37 -63.39
N VAL A 480 -116.93 -24.50 -64.71
CA VAL A 480 -116.56 -23.43 -65.64
C VAL A 480 -117.81 -22.66 -66.10
N ALA A 481 -118.27 -21.70 -65.29
CA ALA A 481 -119.03 -20.50 -65.70
C ALA A 481 -119.38 -19.61 -64.47
N GLY A 482 -118.78 -18.42 -64.40
CA GLY A 482 -118.88 -17.44 -63.29
C GLY A 482 -120.15 -16.55 -63.27
N PRO A 483 -120.18 -15.38 -62.57
CA PRO A 483 -119.05 -14.48 -62.27
C PRO A 483 -118.88 -14.04 -60.78
N SER A 484 -117.62 -13.69 -60.45
CA SER A 484 -117.11 -12.69 -59.49
C SER A 484 -117.86 -12.33 -58.19
N SER A 485 -117.30 -12.78 -57.06
CA SER A 485 -116.95 -12.03 -55.81
C SER A 485 -116.49 -13.08 -54.79
N LEU A 486 -115.29 -13.12 -54.21
CA LEU A 486 -114.32 -12.13 -53.74
C LEU A 486 -112.90 -12.52 -54.17
#